data_AF-A0A6A7G596-F1
#
_entry.id   AF-A0A6A7G596-F1
#
_cell.length_a   1.000
_cell.length_b   1.000
_cell.length_c   1.000
_cell.angle_alpha   90.00
_cell.angle_beta   90.00
_cell.angle_gamma   90.00
#
_symmetry.space_group_name_H-M   'P 1'
#
loop_
_entity.id
_entity.type
_entity.pdbx_description
1 polymer ?
#
loop_
_entity_poly.entity_id
_entity_poly.type
_entity_poly.pdbx_seq_one_letter_code
_entity_poly.pdbx_strand_id
1 'polypeptide(L)'
;MMNEEVITKTGYRQWWSVMGPNRFMLMWLFVLVNVLLVTYVCLNSFGSSPIVGPQIKSSWLQQQPLVKHDSANISNDAHISTTEVPKQNPIESLKSIASTHIEYLKTMLYNASNKETGKSELTKENDNEDQKIVRDDLADDPHPHELQQETQENTTVTEQPAFSAMSTVGPDPPLDSLEKKMYPDLKGCHRNPQLYDQSQHGQYWVLENYILAAKSFSCSKSITYTTHADYTYLANLVPLTARWRGPISLGIYAPGEDFENALSTIMYLRECSRSKNIKNFVTFHFIYHTDHMPKQIPSQYMLWNRETNCSMDLHTWTNVTTYRRRKEIMYPLNIVRNVARRAATTYFVCASDIELYPSVNFIPEFFKMLKKPDISNTTVPKVFAFAVFEVNKTESPPETKPELLKLLAKNAAVSYHKYVCNFCHKIPHYKDWVKAPVNPGISILAAGKRLGAFKKWAPFYVGTNKEPIYDERLSWEGKSDKVTQMFILCVRDYEFLIMDNAFLVHRPGIKYPHWDPYTYKNMIPQHRLIWKHIRPEYKVLFGSRTGCVI
;
A
#
# COMPACT_ATOMS: atom_id res chain seq x y z
N MET A 1 66.89 4.91 19.23
CA MET A 1 67.49 4.03 18.21
C MET A 1 66.36 3.66 17.26
N MET A 2 66.26 4.38 16.12
CA MET A 2 66.47 3.86 14.75
C MET A 2 65.42 2.78 14.38
N ASN A 3 64.63 2.82 13.30
CA ASN A 3 64.56 3.65 12.10
C ASN A 3 63.13 3.57 11.50
N GLU A 4 62.75 4.58 10.71
CA GLU A 4 61.69 4.55 9.71
C GLU A 4 62.10 3.72 8.50
N GLU A 5 61.17 3.01 7.83
CA GLU A 5 61.26 2.74 6.39
C GLU A 5 59.90 2.38 5.73
N VAL A 6 59.40 3.36 4.97
CA VAL A 6 58.82 3.34 3.61
C VAL A 6 58.28 2.00 3.06
N ILE A 7 56.98 1.95 2.74
CA ILE A 7 56.38 0.94 1.83
C ILE A 7 56.10 1.59 0.47
N THR A 8 56.87 1.20 -0.55
CA THR A 8 56.67 1.56 -1.96
C THR A 8 55.75 0.57 -2.70
N LYS A 9 54.92 1.13 -3.58
CA LYS A 9 54.14 0.45 -4.64
C LYS A 9 55.02 -0.41 -5.55
N THR A 10 54.67 -1.68 -5.76
CA THR A 10 54.75 -2.39 -7.06
C THR A 10 54.12 -3.77 -6.97
N GLY A 11 52.95 -3.95 -7.60
CA GLY A 11 52.25 -5.24 -7.66
C GLY A 11 51.37 -5.34 -8.91
N TYR A 12 51.88 -4.92 -10.06
CA TYR A 12 51.22 -5.06 -11.37
C TYR A 12 52.28 -5.21 -12.46
N ARG A 13 53.05 -6.30 -12.44
CA ARG A 13 53.91 -6.68 -13.58
C ARG A 13 54.35 -8.15 -13.48
N GLN A 14 53.40 -9.08 -13.58
CA GLN A 14 53.76 -10.49 -13.77
C GLN A 14 52.65 -11.36 -14.41
N TRP A 15 51.98 -10.84 -15.45
CA TRP A 15 51.01 -11.62 -16.24
C TRP A 15 51.17 -11.48 -17.77
N TRP A 16 52.28 -10.91 -18.24
CA TRP A 16 52.48 -10.58 -19.67
C TRP A 16 53.69 -11.27 -20.31
N SER A 17 53.89 -12.58 -20.06
CA SER A 17 54.94 -13.35 -20.76
C SER A 17 54.53 -14.75 -21.21
N VAL A 18 53.23 -15.08 -21.24
CA VAL A 18 52.77 -16.41 -21.69
C VAL A 18 51.54 -16.32 -22.61
N MET A 19 51.60 -15.55 -23.70
CA MET A 19 50.67 -15.71 -24.82
C MET A 19 51.36 -15.38 -26.15
N GLY A 20 51.61 -16.41 -26.97
CA GLY A 20 52.23 -16.27 -28.28
C GLY A 20 51.32 -15.62 -29.33
N PRO A 21 51.90 -15.05 -30.41
CA PRO A 21 51.22 -14.20 -31.40
C PRO A 21 50.03 -14.88 -32.12
N ASN A 22 50.02 -16.22 -32.19
CA ASN A 22 48.97 -16.97 -32.89
C ASN A 22 47.60 -16.95 -32.18
N ARG A 23 47.54 -16.70 -30.85
CA ARG A 23 46.27 -16.64 -30.11
C ARG A 23 45.55 -15.30 -30.24
N PHE A 24 46.30 -14.21 -30.44
CA PHE A 24 45.70 -12.90 -30.75
C PHE A 24 45.05 -12.91 -32.14
N MET A 25 45.71 -13.53 -33.12
CA MET A 25 45.15 -13.64 -34.48
C MET A 25 43.84 -14.43 -34.50
N LEU A 26 43.74 -15.53 -33.75
CA LEU A 26 42.51 -16.32 -33.62
C LEU A 26 41.37 -15.54 -32.94
N MET A 27 41.67 -14.73 -31.92
CA MET A 27 40.66 -13.89 -31.26
C MET A 27 40.13 -12.80 -32.20
N TRP A 28 41.02 -12.17 -32.98
CA TRP A 28 40.63 -11.20 -33.99
C TRP A 28 39.80 -11.82 -35.11
N LEU A 29 40.16 -13.02 -35.59
CA LEU A 29 39.38 -13.74 -36.59
C LEU A 29 37.97 -14.06 -36.06
N PHE A 30 37.86 -14.48 -34.80
CA PHE A 30 36.58 -14.80 -34.19
C PHE A 30 35.66 -13.57 -34.06
N VAL A 31 36.21 -12.42 -33.68
CA VAL A 31 35.46 -11.16 -33.63
C VAL A 31 35.00 -10.75 -35.04
N LEU A 32 35.88 -10.87 -36.04
CA LEU A 32 35.58 -10.48 -37.42
C LEU A 32 34.47 -11.34 -38.03
N VAL A 33 34.50 -12.66 -37.78
CA VAL A 33 33.44 -13.58 -38.23
C VAL A 33 32.10 -13.25 -37.58
N ASN A 34 32.07 -12.95 -36.27
CA ASN A 34 30.82 -12.60 -35.58
C ASN A 34 30.25 -11.26 -36.06
N VAL A 35 31.09 -10.25 -36.32
CA VAL A 35 30.65 -8.97 -36.87
C VAL A 35 30.06 -9.16 -38.27
N LEU A 36 30.73 -9.94 -39.14
CA LEU A 36 30.23 -10.24 -40.48
C LEU A 36 28.89 -10.98 -40.44
N LEU A 37 28.73 -11.96 -39.52
CA LEU A 37 27.50 -12.70 -39.35
C LEU A 37 26.33 -11.79 -38.94
N VAL A 38 26.55 -10.88 -37.99
CA VAL A 38 25.53 -9.92 -37.54
C VAL A 38 25.15 -8.96 -38.67
N THR A 39 26.13 -8.45 -39.42
CA THR A 39 25.84 -7.57 -40.56
C THR A 39 25.08 -8.30 -41.68
N TYR A 40 25.40 -9.56 -41.95
CA TYR A 40 24.69 -10.37 -42.94
C TYR A 40 23.23 -10.63 -42.54
N VAL A 41 22.98 -10.88 -41.25
CA VAL A 41 21.61 -11.04 -40.73
C VAL A 41 20.85 -9.71 -40.79
N CYS A 42 21.46 -8.59 -40.40
CA CYS A 42 20.82 -7.28 -40.47
C CYS A 42 20.48 -6.85 -41.91
N LEU A 43 21.35 -7.17 -42.88
CA LEU A 43 21.13 -6.81 -44.29
C LEU A 43 20.08 -7.72 -44.98
N ASN A 44 19.92 -8.96 -44.52
CA ASN A 44 18.99 -9.92 -45.14
C ASN A 44 17.66 -10.11 -44.37
N SER A 45 17.51 -9.58 -43.16
CA SER A 45 16.26 -9.65 -42.39
C SER A 45 15.31 -8.46 -42.58
N PHE A 46 15.72 -7.43 -43.33
CA PHE A 46 14.84 -6.30 -43.68
C PHE A 46 14.60 -6.23 -45.19
N GLY A 47 13.73 -7.14 -45.66
CA GLY A 47 13.10 -7.07 -46.97
C GLY A 47 11.90 -6.13 -46.95
N SER A 48 11.82 -5.28 -47.98
CA SER A 48 10.96 -4.13 -48.20
C SER A 48 9.44 -4.41 -48.24
N SER A 49 8.64 -3.58 -47.56
CA SER A 49 7.34 -3.05 -48.07
C SER A 49 6.88 -1.85 -47.21
N PRO A 50 6.34 -0.77 -47.81
CA PRO A 50 5.96 0.45 -47.09
C PRO A 50 4.50 0.37 -46.62
N ILE A 51 4.24 0.67 -45.35
CA ILE A 51 2.87 0.95 -44.88
C ILE A 51 2.84 2.36 -44.29
N VAL A 52 2.03 3.18 -44.96
CA VAL A 52 1.62 4.54 -44.62
C VAL A 52 0.90 4.54 -43.27
N GLY A 53 1.38 5.32 -42.31
CA GLY A 53 0.67 5.63 -41.07
C GLY A 53 -0.13 6.93 -41.21
N PRO A 54 -1.42 6.99 -40.83
CA PRO A 54 -2.12 8.26 -40.78
C PRO A 54 -1.86 8.97 -39.44
N GLN A 55 -1.28 10.15 -39.56
CA GLN A 55 -1.40 11.24 -38.60
C GLN A 55 -2.88 11.57 -38.37
N ILE A 56 -3.36 11.56 -37.12
CA ILE A 56 -4.63 12.22 -36.79
C ILE A 56 -4.42 13.15 -35.59
N LYS A 57 -4.56 14.44 -35.93
CA LYS A 57 -4.69 15.59 -35.04
C LYS A 57 -5.99 15.54 -34.25
N SER A 58 -5.94 16.18 -33.08
CA SER A 58 -7.05 16.62 -32.24
C SER A 58 -8.24 17.22 -33.00
N SER A 59 -9.47 16.84 -32.61
CA SER A 59 -10.65 17.68 -32.78
C SER A 59 -11.72 17.31 -31.75
N TRP A 60 -12.15 18.31 -30.99
CA TRP A 60 -13.39 18.34 -30.24
C TRP A 60 -14.55 18.63 -31.20
N LEU A 61 -15.65 17.87 -31.14
CA LEU A 61 -17.04 18.37 -31.06
C LEU A 61 -18.07 17.24 -31.25
N GLN A 62 -19.01 17.22 -30.30
CA GLN A 62 -20.43 16.83 -30.37
C GLN A 62 -20.88 15.74 -31.34
N GLN A 63 -21.55 14.71 -30.80
CA GLN A 63 -22.88 14.31 -31.30
C GLN A 63 -23.65 13.46 -30.27
N GLN A 64 -24.94 13.78 -30.16
CA GLN A 64 -25.99 13.08 -29.41
C GLN A 64 -26.92 12.34 -30.44
N PRO A 65 -27.92 11.54 -30.00
CA PRO A 65 -28.03 10.14 -30.41
C PRO A 65 -29.18 9.84 -31.40
N LEU A 66 -29.12 8.67 -32.05
CA LEU A 66 -30.22 8.11 -32.86
C LEU A 66 -30.58 6.68 -32.44
N VAL A 67 -31.76 6.58 -31.83
CA VAL A 67 -32.92 5.70 -32.08
C VAL A 67 -32.74 4.22 -32.50
N LYS A 68 -33.53 3.39 -31.80
CA LYS A 68 -33.90 1.97 -31.98
C LYS A 68 -34.25 1.53 -33.41
N HIS A 69 -33.98 0.26 -33.74
CA HIS A 69 -34.93 -0.61 -34.44
C HIS A 69 -34.68 -2.10 -34.17
N ASP A 70 -35.74 -2.86 -34.38
CA ASP A 70 -36.07 -4.18 -33.86
C ASP A 70 -35.48 -5.39 -34.63
N SER A 71 -35.39 -6.48 -33.87
CA SER A 71 -35.58 -7.91 -34.16
C SER A 71 -35.95 -8.37 -35.58
N ALA A 72 -35.21 -9.36 -36.10
CA ALA A 72 -35.76 -10.42 -36.95
C ALA A 72 -34.91 -11.71 -36.87
N ASN A 73 -35.60 -12.82 -36.60
CA ASN A 73 -35.12 -14.21 -36.66
C ASN A 73 -34.80 -14.64 -38.10
N ILE A 74 -33.72 -15.39 -38.30
CA ILE A 74 -33.59 -16.39 -39.38
C ILE A 74 -32.84 -17.61 -38.84
N SER A 75 -33.52 -18.76 -38.86
CA SER A 75 -32.95 -20.10 -38.77
C SER A 75 -32.40 -20.53 -40.13
N ASN A 76 -31.32 -21.32 -40.15
CA ASN A 76 -31.30 -22.64 -40.80
C ASN A 76 -29.92 -23.31 -40.71
N ASP A 77 -30.00 -24.63 -40.64
CA ASP A 77 -28.97 -25.64 -40.43
C ASP A 77 -27.86 -25.70 -41.48
N ALA A 78 -26.68 -26.17 -41.06
CA ALA A 78 -25.78 -26.96 -41.90
C ALA A 78 -24.87 -27.88 -41.03
N HIS A 79 -25.07 -29.19 -41.19
CA HIS A 79 -24.21 -30.28 -40.74
C HIS A 79 -22.85 -30.27 -41.46
N ILE A 80 -21.73 -30.44 -40.74
CA ILE A 80 -20.48 -31.04 -41.28
C ILE A 80 -19.84 -32.00 -40.27
N SER A 81 -19.40 -33.12 -40.83
CA SER A 81 -19.00 -34.40 -40.26
C SER A 81 -17.64 -34.42 -39.54
N THR A 82 -17.55 -35.29 -38.53
CA THR A 82 -16.36 -35.72 -37.79
C THR A 82 -15.50 -36.69 -38.61
N THR A 83 -14.16 -36.50 -38.60
CA THR A 83 -13.18 -37.50 -39.05
C THR A 83 -12.30 -37.94 -37.88
N GLU A 84 -12.17 -39.26 -37.73
CA GLU A 84 -11.43 -39.96 -36.68
C GLU A 84 -9.91 -39.98 -36.94
N VAL A 85 -9.10 -39.91 -35.86
CA VAL A 85 -7.64 -40.08 -35.87
C VAL A 85 -7.29 -41.25 -34.90
N PRO A 86 -6.30 -42.12 -35.20
CA PRO A 86 -6.10 -43.37 -34.45
C PRO A 86 -5.45 -43.15 -33.08
N LYS A 87 -5.88 -43.93 -32.08
CA LYS A 87 -5.33 -43.96 -30.72
C LYS A 87 -3.99 -44.71 -30.66
N GLN A 88 -2.94 -44.05 -30.16
CA GLN A 88 -1.72 -44.69 -29.65
C GLN A 88 -1.72 -44.71 -28.11
N ASN A 89 -1.29 -45.84 -27.53
CA ASN A 89 -1.34 -46.15 -26.11
C ASN A 89 -0.35 -45.29 -25.27
N PRO A 90 -0.78 -44.58 -24.21
CA PRO A 90 0.10 -43.67 -23.45
C PRO A 90 1.04 -44.32 -22.41
N ILE A 91 1.04 -45.65 -22.25
CA ILE A 91 1.61 -46.30 -21.05
C ILE A 91 3.08 -46.73 -21.21
N GLU A 92 3.61 -46.85 -22.43
CA GLU A 92 5.03 -47.20 -22.66
C GLU A 92 5.97 -45.98 -22.71
N SER A 93 5.47 -44.80 -23.10
CA SER A 93 6.25 -43.56 -23.14
C SER A 93 6.66 -43.05 -21.74
N LEU A 94 5.81 -43.27 -20.72
CA LEU A 94 6.07 -42.81 -19.34
C LEU A 94 7.15 -43.62 -18.61
N LYS A 95 7.39 -44.89 -19.00
CA LYS A 95 8.43 -45.73 -18.37
C LYS A 95 9.84 -45.40 -18.85
N SER A 96 9.98 -44.93 -20.08
CA SER A 96 11.26 -44.50 -20.68
C SER A 96 11.76 -43.16 -20.13
N ILE A 97 10.84 -42.25 -19.81
CA ILE A 97 11.15 -40.90 -19.28
C ILE A 97 11.49 -40.95 -17.77
N ALA A 98 10.95 -41.92 -17.04
CA ALA A 98 11.20 -42.09 -15.61
C ALA A 98 12.60 -42.67 -15.32
N SER A 99 13.12 -43.57 -16.17
CA SER A 99 14.45 -44.16 -15.98
C SER A 99 15.58 -43.15 -16.22
N THR A 100 15.44 -42.29 -17.23
CA THR A 100 16.43 -41.25 -17.57
C THR A 100 16.53 -40.15 -16.52
N HIS A 101 15.43 -39.77 -15.85
CA HIS A 101 15.46 -38.78 -14.77
C HIS A 101 16.11 -39.28 -13.48
N ILE A 102 15.97 -40.58 -13.17
CA ILE A 102 16.58 -41.17 -11.96
C ILE A 102 18.11 -41.25 -12.10
N GLU A 103 18.62 -41.48 -13.30
CA GLU A 103 20.06 -41.54 -13.58
C GLU A 103 20.71 -40.15 -13.57
N TYR A 104 20.00 -39.13 -14.05
CA TYR A 104 20.40 -37.72 -13.94
C TYR A 104 20.47 -37.23 -12.47
N LEU A 105 19.49 -37.61 -11.64
CA LEU A 105 19.46 -37.24 -10.22
C LEU A 105 20.56 -37.92 -9.39
N LYS A 106 20.91 -39.19 -9.71
CA LYS A 106 22.03 -39.89 -9.08
C LYS A 106 23.37 -39.21 -9.38
N THR A 107 23.54 -38.71 -10.61
CA THR A 107 24.75 -38.00 -11.04
C THR A 107 24.87 -36.63 -10.38
N MET A 108 23.75 -35.93 -10.18
CA MET A 108 23.70 -34.65 -9.45
C MET A 108 24.01 -34.81 -7.95
N LEU A 109 23.53 -35.88 -7.31
CA LEU A 109 23.81 -36.17 -5.90
C LEU A 109 25.27 -36.59 -5.67
N TYR A 110 25.85 -37.36 -6.59
CA TYR A 110 27.28 -37.72 -6.54
C TYR A 110 28.19 -36.49 -6.70
N ASN A 111 27.83 -35.54 -7.56
CA ASN A 111 28.56 -34.29 -7.75
C ASN A 111 28.37 -33.28 -6.59
N ALA A 112 27.23 -33.31 -5.89
CA ALA A 112 26.99 -32.49 -4.71
C ALA A 112 27.81 -32.99 -3.50
N SER A 113 27.94 -34.30 -3.33
CA SER A 113 28.74 -34.91 -2.24
C SER A 113 30.25 -34.62 -2.35
N ASN A 114 30.77 -34.35 -3.55
CA ASN A 114 32.19 -34.07 -3.79
C ASN A 114 32.55 -32.57 -3.78
N LYS A 115 31.59 -31.68 -3.47
CA LYS A 115 31.81 -30.22 -3.48
C LYS A 115 31.83 -29.58 -2.08
N GLU A 116 31.66 -30.36 -1.01
CA GLU A 116 31.70 -29.90 0.39
C GLU A 116 33.09 -29.98 1.05
N THR A 117 34.12 -30.47 0.37
CA THR A 117 35.50 -30.44 0.87
C THR A 117 36.32 -29.35 0.17
N GLY A 118 36.02 -28.08 0.50
CA GLY A 118 36.93 -26.97 0.18
C GLY A 118 36.24 -25.66 -0.20
N LYS A 119 35.65 -24.97 0.80
CA LYS A 119 35.49 -23.50 0.87
C LYS A 119 34.73 -23.12 2.15
N SER A 120 35.43 -23.19 3.27
CA SER A 120 35.02 -22.56 4.53
C SER A 120 36.11 -21.56 4.88
N GLU A 121 35.89 -20.26 4.59
CA GLU A 121 36.39 -19.14 5.43
C GLU A 121 36.04 -17.72 4.93
N LEU A 122 35.57 -17.49 3.69
CA LEU A 122 35.34 -16.12 3.19
C LEU A 122 33.90 -15.57 3.22
N THR A 123 32.91 -16.32 3.72
CA THR A 123 31.49 -15.90 3.70
C THR A 123 30.90 -15.57 5.07
N LYS A 124 31.63 -15.72 6.17
CA LYS A 124 31.11 -15.48 7.53
C LYS A 124 31.23 -14.03 8.03
N GLU A 125 32.00 -13.16 7.37
CA GLU A 125 32.17 -11.78 7.80
C GLU A 125 31.03 -10.83 7.35
N ASN A 126 30.48 -11.01 6.14
CA ASN A 126 29.44 -10.10 5.62
C ASN A 126 28.03 -10.39 6.18
N ASP A 127 27.72 -11.64 6.52
CA ASP A 127 26.38 -11.99 7.06
C ASP A 127 26.22 -11.57 8.54
N ASN A 128 27.33 -11.44 9.28
CA ASN A 128 27.33 -10.96 10.66
C ASN A 128 27.13 -9.44 10.75
N GLU A 129 27.60 -8.67 9.77
CA GLU A 129 27.44 -7.22 9.75
C GLU A 129 25.99 -6.82 9.41
N ASP A 130 25.36 -7.51 8.45
CA ASP A 130 23.97 -7.31 8.06
C ASP A 130 22.96 -7.73 9.17
N GLN A 131 23.28 -8.76 9.97
CA GLN A 131 22.45 -9.15 11.13
C GLN A 131 22.64 -8.23 12.34
N LYS A 132 23.82 -7.60 12.48
CA LYS A 132 24.11 -6.67 13.57
C LYS A 132 23.39 -5.32 13.38
N ILE A 133 23.31 -4.82 12.15
CA ILE A 133 22.56 -3.59 11.82
C ILE A 133 21.06 -3.71 12.17
N VAL A 134 20.46 -4.89 11.98
CA VAL A 134 19.05 -5.14 12.33
C VAL A 134 18.83 -5.19 13.85
N ARG A 135 19.85 -5.53 14.65
CA ARG A 135 19.77 -5.57 16.12
C ARG A 135 20.02 -4.21 16.76
N ASP A 136 20.97 -3.44 16.24
CA ASP A 136 21.36 -2.14 16.83
C ASP A 136 20.28 -1.06 16.66
N ASP A 137 19.35 -1.24 15.72
CA ASP A 137 18.21 -0.34 15.51
C ASP A 137 17.09 -0.46 16.58
N LEU A 138 17.24 -1.39 17.54
CA LEU A 138 16.27 -1.69 18.61
C LEU A 138 16.74 -1.28 20.02
N ALA A 139 17.95 -0.77 20.19
CA ALA A 139 18.51 -0.46 21.51
C ALA A 139 19.04 0.98 21.54
N ASP A 140 18.19 1.93 21.96
CA ASP A 140 18.63 3.21 22.49
C ASP A 140 17.50 3.81 23.34
N ASP A 141 17.65 3.71 24.66
CA ASP A 141 16.73 4.23 25.68
C ASP A 141 17.51 5.17 26.62
N PRO A 142 17.18 6.47 26.65
CA PRO A 142 17.49 7.32 27.78
C PRO A 142 16.19 7.77 28.48
N HIS A 143 16.08 7.38 29.75
CA HIS A 143 15.12 7.88 30.72
C HIS A 143 15.14 9.41 30.85
N PRO A 144 13.97 10.05 31.06
CA PRO A 144 13.93 11.38 31.68
C PRO A 144 13.15 11.40 33.00
N HIS A 145 13.80 12.06 33.97
CA HIS A 145 13.35 12.44 35.30
C HIS A 145 12.07 13.30 35.32
N GLU A 146 11.34 13.16 36.42
CA GLU A 146 10.18 13.94 36.88
C GLU A 146 10.55 15.34 37.34
N LEU A 147 9.71 16.35 37.07
CA LEU A 147 9.55 17.52 37.94
C LEU A 147 8.14 18.16 37.80
N GLN A 148 7.77 18.89 38.85
CA GLN A 148 6.44 19.06 39.44
C GLN A 148 5.59 20.25 38.92
N GLN A 149 4.33 20.24 39.41
CA GLN A 149 3.17 21.10 39.13
C GLN A 149 3.26 22.54 39.67
N GLU A 150 2.48 23.44 39.07
CA GLU A 150 1.82 24.58 39.75
C GLU A 150 0.44 24.87 39.12
N THR A 151 -0.44 25.55 39.87
CA THR A 151 -1.92 25.50 39.83
C THR A 151 -2.54 26.91 39.69
N GLN A 152 -3.88 26.96 39.49
CA GLN A 152 -4.84 28.11 39.55
C GLN A 152 -5.01 28.94 38.25
N GLU A 153 -6.18 29.48 37.86
CA GLU A 153 -7.56 29.51 38.39
C GLU A 153 -8.54 29.91 37.26
N ASN A 154 -9.85 29.64 37.47
CA ASN A 154 -10.97 29.90 36.54
C ASN A 154 -11.49 31.35 36.59
N THR A 155 -12.07 31.83 35.48
CA THR A 155 -13.25 32.74 35.57
C THR A 155 -14.20 32.52 34.40
N THR A 156 -15.48 32.37 34.74
CA THR A 156 -16.62 32.11 33.86
C THR A 156 -17.42 33.40 33.66
N VAL A 157 -17.89 33.68 32.44
CA VAL A 157 -19.05 34.57 32.22
C VAL A 157 -19.92 34.01 31.10
N THR A 158 -21.21 33.91 31.41
CA THR A 158 -22.31 33.42 30.59
C THR A 158 -23.04 34.61 29.96
N GLU A 159 -23.50 34.50 28.70
CA GLU A 159 -24.86 34.89 28.27
C GLU A 159 -25.09 34.62 26.76
N GLN A 160 -26.32 34.22 26.45
CA GLN A 160 -26.95 33.98 25.15
C GLN A 160 -28.42 34.45 25.30
N PRO A 161 -29.26 34.50 24.25
CA PRO A 161 -29.02 34.77 22.83
C PRO A 161 -30.07 35.73 22.23
N ALA A 162 -29.84 36.23 21.01
CA ALA A 162 -30.91 36.83 20.18
C ALA A 162 -30.93 36.19 18.79
N PHE A 163 -32.14 35.83 18.37
CA PHE A 163 -32.47 35.03 17.19
C PHE A 163 -32.71 35.95 15.98
N SER A 164 -32.06 35.69 14.84
CA SER A 164 -32.54 36.20 13.55
C SER A 164 -32.27 35.18 12.43
N ALA A 165 -33.23 35.12 11.51
CA ALA A 165 -33.40 34.08 10.50
C ALA A 165 -32.22 33.99 9.52
N MET A 166 -31.65 32.78 9.38
CA MET A 166 -30.56 32.50 8.45
C MET A 166 -31.03 31.71 7.22
N SER A 167 -30.73 32.31 6.08
CA SER A 167 -30.47 31.69 4.78
C SER A 167 -29.76 30.34 4.91
N THR A 168 -30.12 29.37 4.08
CA THR A 168 -29.62 27.97 4.08
C THR A 168 -28.16 27.81 3.63
N VAL A 169 -27.39 28.90 3.56
CA VAL A 169 -25.95 28.90 3.32
C VAL A 169 -25.31 29.46 4.59
N GLY A 170 -24.71 28.57 5.40
CA GLY A 170 -23.95 29.01 6.59
C GLY A 170 -22.85 30.02 6.20
N PRO A 171 -22.45 30.90 7.12
CA PRO A 171 -21.48 31.95 6.82
C PRO A 171 -20.18 31.36 6.28
N ASP A 172 -19.59 32.05 5.30
CA ASP A 172 -18.30 31.67 4.74
C ASP A 172 -17.24 31.64 5.85
N PRO A 173 -16.36 30.63 5.89
CA PRO A 173 -15.39 30.53 6.96
C PRO A 173 -14.43 31.74 6.92
N PRO A 174 -13.95 32.22 8.09
CA PRO A 174 -13.00 33.31 8.18
C PRO A 174 -11.78 33.10 7.26
N LEU A 175 -11.20 34.19 6.75
CA LEU A 175 -10.05 34.12 5.82
C LEU A 175 -8.82 33.43 6.43
N ASP A 176 -8.67 33.52 7.75
CA ASP A 176 -7.62 32.90 8.55
C ASP A 176 -7.95 31.45 8.95
N SER A 177 -9.10 30.90 8.55
CA SER A 177 -9.44 29.50 8.82
C SER A 177 -8.47 28.53 8.15
N LEU A 178 -8.28 27.36 8.75
CA LEU A 178 -7.50 26.26 8.16
C LEU A 178 -7.98 25.92 6.74
N GLU A 179 -9.29 25.90 6.53
CA GLU A 179 -9.91 25.67 5.23
C GLU A 179 -9.43 26.67 4.18
N LYS A 180 -9.59 27.98 4.44
CA LYS A 180 -9.27 29.03 3.46
C LYS A 180 -7.77 29.20 3.24
N LYS A 181 -7.00 29.11 4.33
CA LYS A 181 -5.54 29.34 4.31
C LYS A 181 -4.78 28.17 3.71
N MET A 182 -5.13 26.93 4.07
CA MET A 182 -4.37 25.73 3.65
C MET A 182 -4.97 25.02 2.45
N TYR A 183 -6.28 25.14 2.21
CA TYR A 183 -7.00 24.41 1.17
C TYR A 183 -7.89 25.34 0.33
N PRO A 184 -7.32 26.40 -0.29
CA PRO A 184 -8.10 27.39 -1.03
C PRO A 184 -8.87 26.79 -2.21
N ASP A 185 -8.41 25.67 -2.76
CA ASP A 185 -9.04 24.95 -3.88
C ASP A 185 -10.11 23.92 -3.44
N LEU A 186 -10.37 23.73 -2.14
CA LEU A 186 -11.40 22.81 -1.65
C LEU A 186 -12.78 23.10 -2.24
N LYS A 187 -13.17 24.39 -2.33
CA LYS A 187 -14.46 24.81 -2.91
C LYS A 187 -14.58 24.47 -4.40
N GLY A 188 -13.46 24.46 -5.11
CA GLY A 188 -13.37 24.10 -6.53
C GLY A 188 -13.22 22.60 -6.77
N CYS A 189 -13.32 21.75 -5.75
CA CYS A 189 -13.11 20.33 -5.97
C CYS A 189 -14.20 19.72 -6.88
N HIS A 190 -13.73 18.96 -7.87
CA HIS A 190 -14.56 18.11 -8.70
C HIS A 190 -14.40 16.65 -8.31
N ARG A 191 -15.52 15.91 -8.32
CA ARG A 191 -15.50 14.47 -8.11
C ARG A 191 -14.93 13.80 -9.36
N ASN A 192 -13.95 12.91 -9.18
CA ASN A 192 -13.50 12.02 -10.25
C ASN A 192 -14.65 11.10 -10.71
N PRO A 193 -14.91 10.96 -12.03
CA PRO A 193 -15.87 9.98 -12.53
C PRO A 193 -15.48 8.58 -12.07
N GLN A 194 -16.41 7.85 -11.45
CA GLN A 194 -16.19 6.45 -11.05
C GLN A 194 -16.53 5.52 -12.22
N LEU A 195 -15.75 5.62 -13.28
CA LEU A 195 -15.88 4.75 -14.45
C LEU A 195 -15.08 3.47 -14.21
N TYR A 196 -15.66 2.33 -14.61
CA TYR A 196 -14.93 1.09 -14.66
C TYR A 196 -13.77 1.23 -15.64
N ASP A 197 -12.58 0.85 -15.20
CA ASP A 197 -11.39 0.81 -16.02
C ASP A 197 -10.61 -0.47 -15.77
N GLN A 198 -9.95 -0.97 -16.82
CA GLN A 198 -9.03 -2.08 -16.73
C GLN A 198 -7.67 -1.63 -17.24
N SER A 199 -6.69 -1.65 -16.35
CA SER A 199 -5.35 -1.16 -16.64
C SER A 199 -4.28 -2.09 -16.08
N GLN A 200 -3.05 -1.90 -16.54
CA GLN A 200 -1.89 -2.67 -16.10
C GLN A 200 -0.91 -1.76 -15.35
N HIS A 201 -0.51 -2.18 -14.15
CA HIS A 201 0.46 -1.50 -13.30
C HIS A 201 1.65 -2.45 -13.08
N GLY A 202 2.69 -2.31 -13.90
CA GLY A 202 3.82 -3.25 -13.89
C GLY A 202 3.37 -4.68 -14.16
N GLN A 203 3.60 -5.59 -13.20
CA GLN A 203 3.22 -7.01 -13.30
C GLN A 203 1.80 -7.31 -12.76
N TYR A 204 0.96 -6.28 -12.60
CA TYR A 204 -0.36 -6.43 -12.00
C TYR A 204 -1.44 -5.89 -12.93
N TRP A 205 -2.52 -6.65 -13.09
CA TRP A 205 -3.77 -6.17 -13.67
C TRP A 205 -4.63 -5.53 -12.59
N VAL A 206 -5.25 -4.42 -12.94
CA VAL A 206 -6.13 -3.64 -12.07
C VAL A 206 -7.51 -3.53 -12.73
N LEU A 207 -8.54 -3.93 -12.00
CA LEU A 207 -9.95 -3.67 -12.31
C LEU A 207 -10.41 -2.53 -11.39
N GLU A 208 -10.28 -1.30 -11.85
CA GLU A 208 -10.65 -0.11 -11.08
C GLU A 208 -12.17 0.11 -11.13
N ASN A 209 -12.77 0.54 -10.02
CA ASN A 209 -14.21 0.81 -9.92
C ASN A 209 -15.08 -0.40 -10.32
N TYR A 210 -14.56 -1.62 -10.08
CA TYR A 210 -15.18 -2.86 -10.52
C TYR A 210 -16.54 -3.11 -9.86
N ILE A 211 -16.65 -2.86 -8.55
CA ILE A 211 -17.93 -2.91 -7.83
C ILE A 211 -18.16 -1.59 -7.12
N LEU A 212 -19.09 -0.79 -7.63
CA LEU A 212 -19.36 0.57 -7.13
C LEU A 212 -20.16 0.59 -5.81
N ALA A 213 -19.93 1.64 -5.03
CA ALA A 213 -20.80 2.03 -3.92
C ALA A 213 -22.13 2.57 -4.46
N ALA A 214 -23.23 2.29 -3.75
CA ALA A 214 -24.56 2.77 -4.15
C ALA A 214 -24.81 4.25 -3.82
N LYS A 215 -24.11 4.82 -2.82
CA LYS A 215 -24.20 6.24 -2.48
C LYS A 215 -22.95 6.97 -2.91
N SER A 216 -23.14 8.24 -3.27
CA SER A 216 -22.06 9.15 -3.61
C SER A 216 -21.98 10.30 -2.62
N PHE A 217 -20.78 10.86 -2.45
CA PHE A 217 -20.50 11.88 -1.44
C PHE A 217 -19.92 13.15 -2.10
N SER A 218 -20.23 14.31 -1.54
CA SER A 218 -19.69 15.59 -2.04
C SER A 218 -18.16 15.60 -1.88
N CYS A 219 -17.44 16.03 -2.93
CA CYS A 219 -15.98 16.04 -2.90
C CYS A 219 -15.42 16.85 -1.72
N SER A 220 -16.03 18.01 -1.45
CA SER A 220 -15.56 19.00 -0.48
C SER A 220 -16.20 18.87 0.90
N LYS A 221 -17.08 17.89 1.14
CA LYS A 221 -17.80 17.71 2.42
C LYS A 221 -17.66 16.29 2.99
N SER A 222 -16.75 15.50 2.45
CA SER A 222 -16.47 14.15 2.93
C SER A 222 -15.00 13.79 2.75
N ILE A 223 -14.61 12.64 3.29
CA ILE A 223 -13.24 12.14 3.27
C ILE A 223 -13.32 10.69 2.80
N THR A 224 -12.52 10.32 1.81
CA THR A 224 -12.44 8.94 1.34
C THR A 224 -11.49 8.17 2.23
N TYR A 225 -11.98 7.13 2.90
CA TYR A 225 -11.11 6.15 3.55
C TYR A 225 -10.55 5.23 2.47
N THR A 226 -9.26 5.28 2.23
CA THR A 226 -8.60 4.47 1.20
C THR A 226 -7.87 3.34 1.91
N THR A 227 -8.20 2.12 1.57
CA THR A 227 -7.69 0.94 2.28
C THR A 227 -7.46 -0.23 1.35
N HIS A 228 -6.86 -1.29 1.89
CA HIS A 228 -6.49 -2.48 1.13
C HIS A 228 -6.77 -3.73 1.95
N ALA A 229 -7.02 -4.85 1.27
CA ALA A 229 -7.22 -6.14 1.91
C ALA A 229 -6.97 -7.31 0.95
N ASP A 230 -6.86 -8.52 1.50
CA ASP A 230 -7.35 -9.72 0.82
C ASP A 230 -8.73 -10.08 1.40
N TYR A 231 -9.39 -11.10 0.86
CA TYR A 231 -10.76 -11.41 1.27
C TYR A 231 -10.89 -11.84 2.74
N THR A 232 -9.81 -12.31 3.37
CA THR A 232 -9.84 -12.78 4.77
C THR A 232 -10.00 -11.64 5.78
N TYR A 233 -9.74 -10.40 5.36
CA TYR A 233 -9.88 -9.20 6.20
C TYR A 233 -11.21 -8.45 6.00
N LEU A 234 -12.07 -8.87 5.08
CA LEU A 234 -13.26 -8.10 4.69
C LEU A 234 -14.33 -7.96 5.79
N ALA A 235 -14.33 -8.85 6.79
CA ALA A 235 -15.22 -8.72 7.95
C ALA A 235 -15.00 -7.40 8.72
N ASN A 236 -13.80 -6.80 8.61
CA ASN A 236 -13.48 -5.49 9.19
C ASN A 236 -14.32 -4.34 8.59
N LEU A 237 -14.91 -4.52 7.41
CA LEU A 237 -15.78 -3.51 6.80
C LEU A 237 -17.04 -3.23 7.62
N VAL A 238 -17.53 -4.21 8.39
CA VAL A 238 -18.74 -4.02 9.21
C VAL A 238 -18.53 -2.92 10.26
N PRO A 239 -17.56 -3.02 11.20
CA PRO A 239 -17.29 -1.95 12.15
C PRO A 239 -16.73 -0.69 11.48
N LEU A 240 -15.87 -0.82 10.46
CA LEU A 240 -15.27 0.33 9.79
C LEU A 240 -16.33 1.23 9.15
N THR A 241 -17.25 0.66 8.37
CA THR A 241 -18.30 1.44 7.69
C THR A 241 -19.33 2.01 8.66
N ALA A 242 -19.57 1.35 9.80
CA ALA A 242 -20.44 1.86 10.86
C ALA A 242 -19.88 3.13 11.51
N ARG A 243 -18.56 3.20 11.70
CA ARG A 243 -17.88 4.35 12.33
C ARG A 243 -17.53 5.47 11.36
N TRP A 244 -17.04 5.11 10.16
CA TRP A 244 -16.59 6.09 9.17
C TRP A 244 -17.75 6.87 8.55
N ARG A 245 -18.86 6.19 8.20
CA ARG A 245 -20.07 6.79 7.60
C ARG A 245 -19.81 7.72 6.39
N GLY A 246 -18.76 7.43 5.64
CA GLY A 246 -18.32 8.16 4.44
C GLY A 246 -17.84 7.21 3.34
N PRO A 247 -17.38 7.72 2.19
CA PRO A 247 -16.92 6.90 1.09
C PRO A 247 -15.67 6.11 1.48
N ILE A 248 -15.61 4.85 1.05
CA ILE A 248 -14.45 3.97 1.18
C ILE A 248 -14.05 3.50 -0.22
N SER A 249 -12.77 3.67 -0.57
CA SER A 249 -12.17 3.01 -1.72
C SER A 249 -11.27 1.89 -1.22
N LEU A 250 -11.56 0.67 -1.66
CA LEU A 250 -10.89 -0.54 -1.18
C LEU A 250 -10.24 -1.30 -2.34
N GLY A 251 -8.91 -1.37 -2.31
CA GLY A 251 -8.14 -2.27 -3.17
C GLY A 251 -8.11 -3.69 -2.61
N ILE A 252 -8.42 -4.67 -3.45
CA ILE A 252 -8.46 -6.09 -3.12
C ILE A 252 -7.39 -6.81 -3.92
N TYR A 253 -6.38 -7.35 -3.24
CA TYR A 253 -5.44 -8.25 -3.89
C TYR A 253 -5.99 -9.68 -3.87
N ALA A 254 -6.26 -10.23 -5.04
CA ALA A 254 -6.93 -11.52 -5.18
C ALA A 254 -6.39 -12.33 -6.37
N PRO A 255 -5.17 -12.88 -6.26
CA PRO A 255 -4.57 -13.72 -7.31
C PRO A 255 -5.25 -15.09 -7.42
N GLY A 256 -5.36 -15.60 -8.65
CA GLY A 256 -5.83 -16.96 -8.93
C GLY A 256 -7.22 -17.24 -8.34
N GLU A 257 -7.30 -18.26 -7.47
CA GLU A 257 -8.56 -18.68 -6.83
C GLU A 257 -9.07 -17.67 -5.78
N ASP A 258 -8.21 -16.77 -5.29
CA ASP A 258 -8.63 -15.76 -4.31
C ASP A 258 -9.64 -14.76 -4.90
N PHE A 259 -9.69 -14.62 -6.23
CA PHE A 259 -10.61 -13.72 -6.93
C PHE A 259 -12.08 -14.07 -6.68
N GLU A 260 -12.47 -15.33 -6.90
CA GLU A 260 -13.86 -15.76 -6.71
C GLU A 260 -14.25 -15.79 -5.23
N ASN A 261 -13.31 -16.14 -4.35
CA ASN A 261 -13.50 -16.09 -2.90
C ASN A 261 -13.76 -14.64 -2.44
N ALA A 262 -12.96 -13.69 -2.94
CA ALA A 262 -13.15 -12.27 -2.68
C ALA A 262 -14.49 -11.77 -3.21
N LEU A 263 -14.85 -12.13 -4.44
CA LEU A 263 -16.12 -11.73 -5.05
C LEU A 263 -17.32 -12.25 -4.25
N SER A 264 -17.33 -13.54 -3.91
CA SER A 264 -18.39 -14.15 -3.09
C SER A 264 -18.49 -13.50 -1.72
N THR A 265 -17.34 -13.20 -1.09
CA THR A 265 -17.29 -12.52 0.21
C THR A 265 -17.88 -11.12 0.13
N ILE A 266 -17.51 -10.36 -0.90
CA ILE A 266 -18.02 -9.00 -1.10
C ILE A 266 -19.53 -9.00 -1.34
N MET A 267 -20.05 -9.90 -2.17
CA MET A 267 -21.48 -9.97 -2.46
C MET A 267 -22.29 -10.30 -1.21
N TYR A 268 -21.85 -11.30 -0.44
CA TYR A 268 -22.47 -11.62 0.85
C TYR A 268 -22.44 -10.46 1.82
N LEU A 269 -21.28 -9.81 2.01
CA LEU A 269 -21.18 -8.67 2.92
C LEU A 269 -22.03 -7.46 2.47
N ARG A 270 -22.24 -7.28 1.17
CA ARG A 270 -23.09 -6.20 0.63
C ARG A 270 -24.59 -6.50 0.79
N GLU A 271 -25.01 -7.73 0.52
CA GLU A 271 -26.43 -8.08 0.47
C GLU A 271 -26.96 -8.68 1.77
N CYS A 272 -26.18 -9.47 2.48
CA CYS A 272 -26.62 -10.23 3.66
C CYS A 272 -26.31 -9.53 4.99
N SER A 273 -25.40 -8.54 5.01
CA SER A 273 -25.14 -7.77 6.23
C SER A 273 -26.40 -7.04 6.70
N ARG A 274 -26.63 -7.06 8.02
CA ARG A 274 -27.75 -6.34 8.67
C ARG A 274 -27.77 -4.85 8.31
N SER A 275 -26.59 -4.24 8.22
CA SER A 275 -26.42 -2.88 7.73
C SER A 275 -26.09 -2.87 6.25
N LYS A 276 -26.72 -1.97 5.48
CA LYS A 276 -26.39 -1.71 4.07
C LYS A 276 -25.21 -0.74 3.89
N ASN A 277 -24.46 -0.44 4.94
CA ASN A 277 -23.33 0.50 4.89
C ASN A 277 -22.27 0.06 3.87
N ILE A 278 -21.95 -1.23 3.79
CA ILE A 278 -20.95 -1.75 2.83
C ILE A 278 -21.41 -1.48 1.39
N LYS A 279 -22.64 -1.86 1.05
CA LYS A 279 -23.27 -1.57 -0.26
C LYS A 279 -23.30 -0.08 -0.57
N ASN A 280 -23.59 0.75 0.43
CA ASN A 280 -23.76 2.19 0.25
C ASN A 280 -22.44 2.95 0.14
N PHE A 281 -21.37 2.50 0.80
CA PHE A 281 -20.19 3.32 1.04
C PHE A 281 -18.91 2.80 0.39
N VAL A 282 -18.83 1.50 0.06
CA VAL A 282 -17.58 0.87 -0.38
C VAL A 282 -17.55 0.66 -1.89
N THR A 283 -16.52 1.21 -2.54
CA THR A 283 -16.15 0.89 -3.92
C THR A 283 -14.96 -0.07 -3.90
N PHE A 284 -15.02 -1.13 -4.70
CA PHE A 284 -14.03 -2.20 -4.72
C PHE A 284 -13.23 -2.19 -6.03
N HIS A 285 -11.91 -2.29 -5.90
CA HIS A 285 -10.94 -2.37 -6.98
C HIS A 285 -10.21 -3.71 -6.87
N PHE A 286 -10.11 -4.50 -7.93
CA PHE A 286 -9.43 -5.80 -7.89
C PHE A 286 -8.04 -5.71 -8.50
N ILE A 287 -7.06 -6.33 -7.85
CA ILE A 287 -5.67 -6.40 -8.30
C ILE A 287 -5.22 -7.86 -8.26
N TYR A 288 -4.56 -8.33 -9.31
CA TYR A 288 -3.93 -9.66 -9.35
C TYR A 288 -2.70 -9.64 -10.25
N HIS A 289 -1.76 -10.55 -9.98
CA HIS A 289 -0.50 -10.65 -10.73
C HIS A 289 -0.71 -11.29 -12.10
N THR A 290 0.07 -10.91 -13.12
CA THR A 290 -0.03 -11.44 -14.50
C THR A 290 0.16 -12.97 -14.56
N ASP A 291 0.99 -13.52 -13.68
CA ASP A 291 1.26 -14.96 -13.64
C ASP A 291 0.23 -15.75 -12.82
N HIS A 292 -0.70 -15.04 -12.17
CA HIS A 292 -1.72 -15.60 -11.29
C HIS A 292 -3.11 -15.07 -11.66
N MET A 293 -3.44 -15.17 -12.95
CA MET A 293 -4.73 -14.76 -13.49
C MET A 293 -5.89 -15.56 -12.86
N PRO A 294 -7.03 -14.91 -12.55
CA PRO A 294 -8.25 -15.64 -12.24
C PRO A 294 -8.74 -16.42 -13.47
N LYS A 295 -9.42 -17.54 -13.25
CA LYS A 295 -9.98 -18.36 -14.34
C LYS A 295 -11.03 -17.62 -15.17
N GLN A 296 -11.77 -16.72 -14.53
CA GLN A 296 -12.82 -15.91 -15.14
C GLN A 296 -12.91 -14.56 -14.44
N ILE A 297 -13.24 -13.53 -15.21
CA ILE A 297 -13.54 -12.19 -14.70
C ILE A 297 -14.96 -11.87 -15.16
N PRO A 298 -15.97 -11.96 -14.27
CA PRO A 298 -17.33 -11.64 -14.65
C PRO A 298 -17.48 -10.18 -15.10
N SER A 299 -18.35 -9.91 -16.07
CA SER A 299 -18.72 -8.52 -16.38
C SER A 299 -19.52 -7.91 -15.23
N GLN A 300 -19.51 -6.58 -15.10
CA GLN A 300 -20.28 -5.91 -14.06
C GLN A 300 -21.79 -6.24 -14.18
N TYR A 301 -22.32 -6.41 -15.40
CA TYR A 301 -23.69 -6.87 -15.64
C TYR A 301 -23.99 -8.23 -15.00
N MET A 302 -23.09 -9.20 -15.14
CA MET A 302 -23.25 -10.50 -14.48
C MET A 302 -23.21 -10.38 -12.95
N LEU A 303 -22.39 -9.46 -12.41
CA LEU A 303 -22.32 -9.21 -10.98
C LEU A 303 -23.63 -8.64 -10.42
N TRP A 304 -24.28 -7.71 -11.14
CA TRP A 304 -25.55 -7.12 -10.69
C TRP A 304 -26.71 -8.11 -10.67
N ASN A 305 -26.68 -9.12 -11.53
CA ASN A 305 -27.71 -10.16 -11.61
C ASN A 305 -27.36 -11.42 -10.80
N ARG A 306 -26.26 -11.39 -10.04
CA ARG A 306 -25.82 -12.53 -9.25
C ARG A 306 -26.68 -12.68 -7.99
N GLU A 307 -27.35 -13.82 -7.86
CA GLU A 307 -28.05 -14.18 -6.62
C GLU A 307 -27.04 -14.48 -5.51
N THR A 308 -27.34 -14.00 -4.29
CA THR A 308 -26.48 -14.19 -3.11
C THR A 308 -27.22 -14.99 -2.06
N ASN A 309 -26.66 -16.12 -1.66
CA ASN A 309 -27.22 -16.96 -0.60
C ASN A 309 -26.82 -16.45 0.78
N CYS A 310 -27.77 -15.82 1.49
CA CYS A 310 -27.55 -15.29 2.84
C CYS A 310 -27.64 -16.33 3.97
N SER A 311 -27.91 -17.60 3.66
CA SER A 311 -27.86 -18.70 4.63
C SER A 311 -26.44 -19.26 4.82
N MET A 312 -25.46 -18.83 4.02
CA MET A 312 -24.07 -19.25 4.17
C MET A 312 -23.38 -18.60 5.38
N ASP A 313 -22.51 -19.36 6.04
CA ASP A 313 -21.71 -18.88 7.16
C ASP A 313 -20.42 -18.18 6.68
N LEU A 314 -20.23 -16.94 7.13
CA LEU A 314 -19.03 -16.11 6.88
C LEU A 314 -17.75 -16.74 7.45
N HIS A 315 -17.86 -17.58 8.50
CA HIS A 315 -16.70 -18.27 9.08
C HIS A 315 -15.93 -19.12 8.06
N THR A 316 -16.62 -19.62 7.03
CA THR A 316 -16.03 -20.38 5.93
C THR A 316 -14.90 -19.65 5.21
N TRP A 317 -14.84 -18.31 5.27
CA TRP A 317 -13.88 -17.50 4.52
C TRP A 317 -12.78 -16.84 5.37
N THR A 318 -12.89 -16.91 6.70
CA THR A 318 -11.99 -16.17 7.61
C THR A 318 -10.87 -17.03 8.19
N ASN A 319 -10.96 -18.36 8.08
CA ASN A 319 -9.93 -19.29 8.58
C ASN A 319 -9.43 -20.24 7.48
N VAL A 320 -9.05 -19.66 6.34
CA VAL A 320 -8.62 -20.40 5.15
C VAL A 320 -7.22 -20.01 4.74
N THR A 321 -6.46 -20.97 4.20
CA THR A 321 -5.18 -20.68 3.55
C THR A 321 -5.45 -20.21 2.13
N THR A 322 -5.22 -18.92 1.89
CA THR A 322 -5.46 -18.29 0.59
C THR A 322 -4.57 -18.88 -0.51
N TYR A 323 -4.99 -18.76 -1.77
CA TYR A 323 -4.17 -19.10 -2.94
C TYR A 323 -2.82 -18.36 -2.88
N ARG A 324 -2.85 -17.06 -2.55
CA ARG A 324 -1.64 -16.25 -2.35
C ARG A 324 -0.65 -16.90 -1.38
N ARG A 325 -1.12 -17.35 -0.22
CA ARG A 325 -0.27 -18.00 0.80
C ARG A 325 0.23 -19.36 0.31
N ARG A 326 -0.63 -20.19 -0.30
CA ARG A 326 -0.24 -21.50 -0.84
C ARG A 326 0.82 -21.41 -1.95
N LYS A 327 0.82 -20.32 -2.70
CA LYS A 327 1.77 -20.05 -3.79
C LYS A 327 2.94 -19.16 -3.37
N GLU A 328 3.04 -18.80 -2.08
CA GLU A 328 4.10 -17.93 -1.55
C GLU A 328 4.25 -16.61 -2.32
N ILE A 329 3.13 -16.01 -2.73
CA ILE A 329 3.12 -14.76 -3.50
C ILE A 329 3.18 -13.56 -2.53
N MET A 330 4.16 -12.68 -2.72
CA MET A 330 4.25 -11.42 -1.97
C MET A 330 3.03 -10.54 -2.20
N TYR A 331 2.54 -9.88 -1.15
CA TYR A 331 1.40 -8.97 -1.25
C TYR A 331 1.88 -7.60 -1.76
N PRO A 332 1.38 -7.11 -2.92
CA PRO A 332 1.81 -5.86 -3.56
C PRO A 332 1.17 -4.64 -2.89
N LEU A 333 1.51 -4.47 -1.62
CA LEU A 333 0.85 -3.56 -0.69
C LEU A 333 0.66 -2.15 -1.23
N ASN A 334 1.74 -1.56 -1.72
CA ASN A 334 1.74 -0.17 -2.13
C ASN A 334 1.05 0.06 -3.48
N ILE A 335 1.01 -0.95 -4.37
CA ILE A 335 0.18 -0.91 -5.57
C ILE A 335 -1.30 -0.85 -5.17
N VAL A 336 -1.73 -1.76 -4.29
CA VAL A 336 -3.13 -1.84 -3.86
C VAL A 336 -3.57 -0.56 -3.15
N ARG A 337 -2.70 0.00 -2.29
CA ARG A 337 -2.93 1.31 -1.64
C ARG A 337 -3.03 2.45 -2.64
N ASN A 338 -2.12 2.51 -3.61
CA ASN A 338 -2.11 3.58 -4.60
C ASN A 338 -3.34 3.52 -5.52
N VAL A 339 -3.78 2.34 -5.93
CA VAL A 339 -5.04 2.17 -6.70
C VAL A 339 -6.22 2.72 -5.92
N ALA A 340 -6.40 2.28 -4.66
CA ALA A 340 -7.49 2.78 -3.81
C ALA A 340 -7.40 4.30 -3.59
N ARG A 341 -6.18 4.82 -3.43
CA ARG A 341 -5.96 6.25 -3.21
C ARG A 341 -6.24 7.10 -4.45
N ARG A 342 -5.79 6.67 -5.63
CA ARG A 342 -6.03 7.38 -6.90
C ARG A 342 -7.52 7.43 -7.24
N ALA A 343 -8.24 6.35 -6.95
CA ALA A 343 -9.68 6.26 -7.17
C ALA A 343 -10.55 7.00 -6.14
N ALA A 344 -9.94 7.71 -5.18
CA ALA A 344 -10.70 8.50 -4.22
C ALA A 344 -11.55 9.59 -4.89
N THR A 345 -12.77 9.77 -4.40
CA THR A 345 -13.78 10.67 -4.97
C THR A 345 -13.93 11.99 -4.21
N THR A 346 -13.11 12.20 -3.19
CA THR A 346 -13.15 13.37 -2.31
C THR A 346 -11.81 14.07 -2.26
N TYR A 347 -11.83 15.32 -1.82
CA TYR A 347 -10.63 16.18 -1.78
C TYR A 347 -9.66 15.67 -0.72
N PHE A 348 -10.21 15.29 0.45
CA PHE A 348 -9.46 14.73 1.55
C PHE A 348 -9.48 13.19 1.51
N VAL A 349 -8.33 12.58 1.76
CA VAL A 349 -8.15 11.13 1.79
C VAL A 349 -7.53 10.71 3.12
N CYS A 350 -7.96 9.55 3.61
CA CYS A 350 -7.37 8.89 4.78
C CYS A 350 -6.85 7.53 4.32
N ALA A 351 -5.55 7.43 4.05
CA ALA A 351 -4.91 6.16 3.70
C ALA A 351 -4.60 5.38 4.97
N SER A 352 -5.28 4.24 5.15
CA SER A 352 -5.20 3.49 6.40
C SER A 352 -5.50 2.01 6.18
N ASP A 353 -5.09 1.18 7.14
CA ASP A 353 -5.26 -0.26 7.08
C ASP A 353 -6.71 -0.63 7.46
N ILE A 354 -7.25 -1.72 6.91
CA ILE A 354 -8.69 -2.05 7.04
C ILE A 354 -9.10 -2.41 8.48
N GLU A 355 -8.15 -2.85 9.30
CA GLU A 355 -8.32 -3.22 10.70
C GLU A 355 -8.15 -2.05 11.70
N LEU A 356 -7.97 -0.82 11.18
CA LEU A 356 -7.94 0.41 11.96
C LEU A 356 -9.29 1.13 11.94
N TYR A 357 -9.96 1.18 13.08
CA TYR A 357 -11.27 1.79 13.19
C TYR A 357 -11.18 3.21 13.74
N PRO A 358 -11.80 4.20 13.08
CA PRO A 358 -11.78 5.58 13.55
C PRO A 358 -12.72 5.80 14.73
N SER A 359 -12.43 6.83 15.54
CA SER A 359 -13.39 7.41 16.47
C SER A 359 -14.68 7.84 15.73
N VAL A 360 -15.84 7.68 16.37
CA VAL A 360 -17.12 7.99 15.73
C VAL A 360 -17.28 9.49 15.45
N ASN A 361 -18.12 9.82 14.47
CA ASN A 361 -18.41 11.20 14.04
C ASN A 361 -17.19 11.99 13.52
N PHE A 362 -16.10 11.32 13.15
CA PHE A 362 -14.88 11.99 12.69
C PHE A 362 -15.10 12.96 11.51
N ILE A 363 -15.74 12.52 10.42
CA ILE A 363 -15.93 13.34 9.21
C ILE A 363 -16.63 14.68 9.50
N PRO A 364 -17.85 14.71 10.10
CA PRO A 364 -18.51 15.99 10.35
C PRO A 364 -17.73 16.90 11.31
N GLU A 365 -17.07 16.35 12.33
CA GLU A 365 -16.27 17.14 13.27
C GLU A 365 -14.97 17.66 12.66
N PHE A 366 -14.36 16.91 11.74
CA PHE A 366 -13.20 17.34 10.98
C PHE A 366 -13.50 18.59 10.14
N PHE A 367 -14.62 18.61 9.41
CA PHE A 367 -15.01 19.78 8.62
C PHE A 367 -15.43 20.97 9.48
N LYS A 368 -15.96 20.75 10.70
CA LYS A 368 -16.17 21.84 11.66
C LYS A 368 -14.83 22.41 12.15
N MET A 369 -13.86 21.55 12.43
CA MET A 369 -12.51 21.96 12.84
C MET A 369 -11.81 22.79 11.76
N LEU A 370 -11.93 22.42 10.47
CA LEU A 370 -11.32 23.17 9.37
C LEU A 370 -11.78 24.63 9.26
N LYS A 371 -12.99 24.94 9.74
CA LYS A 371 -13.54 26.30 9.72
C LYS A 371 -13.00 27.18 10.85
N LYS A 372 -12.29 26.61 11.83
CA LYS A 372 -11.66 27.36 12.92
C LYS A 372 -10.40 28.08 12.40
N PRO A 373 -10.01 29.22 13.00
CA PRO A 373 -8.75 29.89 12.68
C PRO A 373 -7.55 28.95 12.74
N ASP A 374 -6.65 29.07 11.77
CA ASP A 374 -5.37 28.38 11.81
C ASP A 374 -4.48 29.00 12.89
N ILE A 375 -4.32 28.29 14.00
CA ILE A 375 -3.48 28.71 15.12
C ILE A 375 -1.97 28.67 14.79
N SER A 376 -1.58 28.10 13.64
CA SER A 376 -0.18 28.06 13.22
C SER A 376 0.17 29.22 12.30
N ASN A 377 1.22 29.96 12.64
CA ASN A 377 1.75 31.06 11.81
C ASN A 377 2.65 30.56 10.65
N THR A 378 2.34 29.38 10.10
CA THR A 378 3.13 28.73 9.03
C THR A 378 2.28 28.51 7.78
N THR A 379 2.94 28.52 6.62
CA THR A 379 2.35 28.16 5.31
C THR A 379 2.88 26.83 4.78
N VAL A 380 3.66 26.12 5.60
CA VAL A 380 4.19 24.80 5.22
C VAL A 380 3.03 23.81 5.03
N PRO A 381 3.18 22.80 4.16
CA PRO A 381 2.14 21.80 3.95
C PRO A 381 1.78 21.08 5.25
N LYS A 382 0.49 20.82 5.46
CA LYS A 382 -0.04 20.22 6.69
C LYS A 382 -0.86 18.97 6.38
N VAL A 383 -0.76 17.98 7.26
CA VAL A 383 -1.63 16.81 7.29
C VAL A 383 -2.16 16.59 8.70
N PHE A 384 -3.31 15.95 8.85
CA PHE A 384 -3.96 15.77 10.14
C PHE A 384 -3.74 14.36 10.67
N ALA A 385 -2.84 14.22 11.64
CA ALA A 385 -2.42 12.93 12.17
C ALA A 385 -3.36 12.40 13.25
N PHE A 386 -3.66 11.10 13.18
CA PHE A 386 -4.38 10.39 14.23
C PHE A 386 -3.43 9.89 15.32
N ALA A 387 -3.90 9.94 16.57
CA ALA A 387 -3.36 9.07 17.62
C ALA A 387 -3.85 7.63 17.37
N VAL A 388 -2.98 6.63 17.50
CA VAL A 388 -3.33 5.23 17.16
C VAL A 388 -3.08 4.32 18.34
N PHE A 389 -4.01 3.40 18.58
CA PHE A 389 -4.03 2.52 19.75
C PHE A 389 -4.32 1.07 19.38
N GLU A 390 -3.87 0.16 20.23
CA GLU A 390 -4.27 -1.25 20.24
C GLU A 390 -5.05 -1.53 21.51
N VAL A 391 -6.06 -2.38 21.39
CA VAL A 391 -6.93 -2.76 22.51
C VAL A 391 -6.86 -4.27 22.69
N ASN A 392 -6.98 -4.73 23.94
CA ASN A 392 -6.99 -6.15 24.26
C ASN A 392 -8.10 -6.89 23.49
N LYS A 393 -7.84 -8.14 23.08
CA LYS A 393 -8.74 -8.94 22.24
C LYS A 393 -10.10 -9.23 22.86
N THR A 394 -10.19 -9.15 24.19
CA THR A 394 -11.41 -9.38 24.97
C THR A 394 -12.26 -8.12 25.12
N GLU A 395 -11.73 -6.95 24.75
CA GLU A 395 -12.40 -5.67 24.89
C GLU A 395 -13.00 -5.25 23.55
N SER A 396 -14.12 -4.54 23.61
CA SER A 396 -14.68 -3.88 22.44
C SER A 396 -13.80 -2.67 22.08
N PRO A 397 -13.49 -2.44 20.79
CA PRO A 397 -12.77 -1.24 20.39
C PRO A 397 -13.56 0.02 20.82
N PRO A 398 -12.95 1.00 21.51
CA PRO A 398 -13.63 2.20 21.96
C PRO A 398 -14.08 3.04 20.76
N GLU A 399 -15.20 3.72 20.91
CA GLU A 399 -15.76 4.63 19.91
C GLU A 399 -15.39 6.09 20.18
N THR A 400 -15.21 6.42 21.45
CA THR A 400 -14.96 7.78 21.93
C THR A 400 -13.66 7.87 22.74
N LYS A 401 -13.06 9.07 22.82
CA LYS A 401 -11.85 9.29 23.62
C LYS A 401 -12.06 8.96 25.11
N PRO A 402 -13.19 9.33 25.77
CA PRO A 402 -13.45 8.91 27.14
C PRO A 402 -13.41 7.40 27.36
N GLU A 403 -13.99 6.61 26.44
CA GLU A 403 -13.92 5.15 26.51
C GLU A 403 -12.48 4.65 26.39
N LEU A 404 -11.72 5.19 25.42
CA LEU A 404 -10.32 4.84 25.24
C LEU A 404 -9.49 5.18 26.49
N LEU A 405 -9.69 6.35 27.10
CA LEU A 405 -8.98 6.76 28.33
C LEU A 405 -9.28 5.81 29.49
N LYS A 406 -10.52 5.31 29.62
CA LYS A 406 -10.85 4.26 30.59
C LYS A 406 -10.06 2.98 30.32
N LEU A 407 -9.94 2.56 29.06
CA LEU A 407 -9.16 1.37 28.70
C LEU A 407 -7.66 1.56 28.97
N LEU A 408 -7.11 2.75 28.68
CA LEU A 408 -5.71 3.09 28.96
C LEU A 408 -5.44 3.06 30.47
N ALA A 409 -6.33 3.63 31.29
CA ALA A 409 -6.19 3.65 32.75
C ALA A 409 -6.14 2.25 33.38
N LYS A 410 -6.86 1.27 32.80
CA LYS A 410 -6.82 -0.14 33.23
C LYS A 410 -5.79 -1.00 32.48
N ASN A 411 -4.88 -0.40 31.70
CA ASN A 411 -3.90 -1.10 30.85
C ASN A 411 -4.51 -2.10 29.84
N ALA A 412 -5.78 -1.91 29.46
CA ALA A 412 -6.47 -2.73 28.45
C ALA A 412 -6.31 -2.15 27.02
N ALA A 413 -5.74 -0.96 26.90
CA ALA A 413 -5.30 -0.36 25.65
C ALA A 413 -3.85 0.10 25.78
N VAL A 414 -3.14 0.16 24.65
CA VAL A 414 -1.77 0.69 24.54
C VAL A 414 -1.63 1.52 23.27
N SER A 415 -0.59 2.35 23.19
CA SER A 415 -0.23 3.00 21.91
C SER A 415 0.07 1.94 20.84
N TYR A 416 -0.27 2.24 19.60
CA TYR A 416 -0.09 1.32 18.48
C TYR A 416 1.34 0.82 18.36
N HIS A 417 1.51 -0.49 18.16
CA HIS A 417 2.80 -1.15 18.10
C HIS A 417 3.73 -0.84 19.28
N LYS A 418 3.22 -0.54 20.49
CA LYS A 418 4.03 -0.30 21.69
C LYS A 418 5.08 -1.39 21.92
N TYR A 419 4.70 -2.65 21.71
CA TYR A 419 5.59 -3.79 21.93
C TYR A 419 6.29 -4.30 20.66
N VAL A 420 5.90 -3.81 19.48
CA VAL A 420 6.46 -4.23 18.18
C VAL A 420 7.52 -3.24 17.68
N CYS A 421 7.17 -1.95 17.64
CA CYS A 421 8.08 -0.86 17.30
C CYS A 421 7.57 0.46 17.92
N ASN A 422 7.89 0.68 19.19
CA ASN A 422 7.42 1.84 19.93
C ASN A 422 7.81 3.17 19.25
N PHE A 423 9.05 3.29 18.76
CA PHE A 423 9.53 4.52 18.10
C PHE A 423 8.94 4.76 16.70
N CYS A 424 8.43 3.72 16.02
CA CYS A 424 7.82 3.87 14.69
C CYS A 424 6.48 4.63 14.76
N HIS A 425 5.73 4.47 15.86
CA HIS A 425 4.38 5.02 16.00
C HIS A 425 4.19 5.86 17.27
N LYS A 426 5.29 6.22 17.95
CA LYS A 426 5.27 7.12 19.11
C LYS A 426 4.60 8.44 18.74
N ILE A 427 3.48 8.72 19.40
CA ILE A 427 2.68 9.93 19.17
C ILE A 427 3.45 11.12 19.78
N PRO A 428 3.83 12.15 19.00
CA PRO A 428 4.35 13.39 19.58
C PRO A 428 3.28 14.00 20.49
N HIS A 429 3.70 14.63 21.60
CA HIS A 429 2.77 15.17 22.60
C HIS A 429 1.80 14.13 23.20
N TYR A 430 2.17 12.84 23.24
CA TYR A 430 1.30 11.78 23.79
C TYR A 430 0.78 12.08 25.20
N LYS A 431 1.66 12.52 26.11
CA LYS A 431 1.27 12.83 27.50
C LYS A 431 0.24 13.97 27.54
N ASP A 432 0.44 14.99 26.71
CA ASP A 432 -0.48 16.12 26.59
C ASP A 432 -1.80 15.66 25.97
N TRP A 433 -1.77 14.77 24.98
CA TRP A 433 -2.96 14.22 24.33
C TRP A 433 -3.84 13.44 25.29
N VAL A 434 -3.24 12.62 26.16
CA VAL A 434 -3.97 11.86 27.20
C VAL A 434 -4.58 12.80 28.24
N LYS A 435 -3.88 13.86 28.63
CA LYS A 435 -4.33 14.83 29.64
C LYS A 435 -5.28 15.90 29.09
N ALA A 436 -5.32 16.09 27.78
CA ALA A 436 -6.12 17.15 27.15
C ALA A 436 -7.61 16.98 27.49
N PRO A 437 -8.30 18.06 27.92
CA PRO A 437 -9.72 18.03 28.23
C PRO A 437 -10.55 17.46 27.07
N VAL A 438 -11.53 16.62 27.37
CA VAL A 438 -12.43 16.08 26.35
C VAL A 438 -13.56 17.08 26.09
N ASN A 439 -13.32 18.02 25.18
CA ASN A 439 -14.33 18.95 24.72
C ASN A 439 -15.14 18.37 23.54
N PRO A 440 -16.39 18.80 23.30
CA PRO A 440 -17.13 18.39 22.11
C PRO A 440 -16.42 18.77 20.80
N GLY A 441 -16.42 17.85 19.84
CA GLY A 441 -15.81 18.03 18.52
C GLY A 441 -14.31 17.72 18.48
N ILE A 442 -13.64 18.19 17.44
CA ILE A 442 -12.19 17.99 17.22
C ILE A 442 -11.50 19.36 17.20
N SER A 443 -10.31 19.43 17.80
CA SER A 443 -9.39 20.56 17.73
C SER A 443 -7.96 20.08 17.49
N ILE A 444 -7.12 21.00 17.03
CA ILE A 444 -5.68 20.74 16.91
C ILE A 444 -5.04 20.92 18.29
N LEU A 445 -4.41 19.87 18.79
CA LEU A 445 -3.68 19.87 20.05
C LEU A 445 -2.27 20.44 19.87
N ALA A 446 -1.56 19.96 18.85
CA ALA A 446 -0.16 20.27 18.62
C ALA A 446 0.21 20.04 17.15
N ALA A 447 1.34 20.61 16.72
CA ALA A 447 1.97 20.30 15.44
C ALA A 447 3.25 19.51 15.69
N GLY A 448 3.43 18.40 14.99
CA GLY A 448 4.64 17.57 15.03
C GLY A 448 5.41 17.60 13.71
N LYS A 449 6.72 17.38 13.79
CA LYS A 449 7.59 17.12 12.63
C LYS A 449 8.29 15.77 12.79
N ARG A 450 8.55 15.10 11.66
CA ARG A 450 9.33 13.84 11.60
C ARG A 450 10.84 14.13 11.72
N LEU A 451 11.25 14.75 12.82
CA LEU A 451 12.62 15.15 13.11
C LEU A 451 13.02 14.74 14.53
N GLY A 452 14.32 14.75 14.83
CA GLY A 452 14.84 14.46 16.17
C GLY A 452 14.36 13.10 16.69
N ALA A 453 13.75 13.09 17.88
CA ALA A 453 13.20 11.90 18.52
C ALA A 453 12.07 11.22 17.71
N PHE A 454 11.47 11.92 16.75
CA PHE A 454 10.36 11.42 15.92
C PHE A 454 10.77 11.16 14.47
N LYS A 455 12.07 11.09 14.16
CA LYS A 455 12.59 10.87 12.78
C LYS A 455 12.12 9.57 12.12
N LYS A 456 11.70 8.56 12.91
CA LYS A 456 11.13 7.28 12.43
C LYS A 456 9.59 7.24 12.50
N TRP A 457 8.93 8.29 12.99
CA TRP A 457 7.48 8.31 13.23
C TRP A 457 6.67 8.25 11.92
N ALA A 458 5.85 7.22 11.76
CA ALA A 458 4.98 6.98 10.62
C ALA A 458 3.50 7.00 11.06
N PRO A 459 2.87 8.18 11.14
CA PRO A 459 1.47 8.29 11.51
C PRO A 459 0.53 7.91 10.37
N PHE A 460 -0.70 7.58 10.73
CA PHE A 460 -1.84 7.63 9.83
C PHE A 460 -2.43 9.03 9.87
N TYR A 461 -2.83 9.57 8.72
CA TYR A 461 -3.27 10.95 8.62
C TYR A 461 -4.36 11.15 7.56
N VAL A 462 -5.14 12.21 7.74
CA VAL A 462 -5.94 12.81 6.67
C VAL A 462 -5.09 13.83 5.93
N GLY A 463 -4.98 13.65 4.62
CA GLY A 463 -4.35 14.58 3.70
C GLY A 463 -5.22 14.72 2.46
N THR A 464 -4.61 15.00 1.32
CA THR A 464 -5.25 15.08 0.02
C THR A 464 -4.65 14.03 -0.93
N ASN A 465 -5.06 14.06 -2.20
CA ASN A 465 -4.39 13.25 -3.21
C ASN A 465 -3.06 13.85 -3.71
N LYS A 466 -2.63 15.02 -3.20
CA LYS A 466 -1.37 15.70 -3.58
C LYS A 466 -0.14 15.18 -2.83
N GLU A 467 -0.32 14.58 -1.66
CA GLU A 467 0.80 14.00 -0.90
C GLU A 467 1.47 12.87 -1.71
N PRO A 468 2.77 12.60 -1.51
CA PRO A 468 3.49 11.55 -2.23
C PRO A 468 2.77 10.21 -2.21
N ILE A 469 2.75 9.49 -3.33
CA ILE A 469 2.27 8.11 -3.37
C ILE A 469 3.25 7.16 -2.67
N TYR A 470 2.81 5.93 -2.41
CA TYR A 470 3.67 4.90 -1.83
C TYR A 470 4.56 4.26 -2.91
N ASP A 471 5.78 3.85 -2.57
CA ASP A 471 6.67 3.16 -3.52
C ASP A 471 6.13 1.76 -3.85
N GLU A 472 5.68 1.56 -5.08
CA GLU A 472 5.00 0.35 -5.54
C GLU A 472 5.89 -0.89 -5.57
N ARG A 473 7.22 -0.74 -5.43
CA ARG A 473 8.18 -1.87 -5.36
C ARG A 473 8.17 -2.57 -4.00
N LEU A 474 7.61 -1.95 -2.96
CA LEU A 474 7.57 -2.47 -1.60
C LEU A 474 6.36 -3.38 -1.36
N SER A 475 6.60 -4.54 -0.76
CA SER A 475 5.59 -5.53 -0.37
C SER A 475 5.27 -5.50 1.12
N TRP A 476 4.16 -6.13 1.50
CA TRP A 476 3.77 -6.28 2.90
C TRP A 476 4.80 -7.07 3.71
N GLU A 477 5.28 -8.18 3.15
CA GLU A 477 6.28 -9.05 3.79
C GLU A 477 7.61 -8.32 4.04
N GLY A 478 7.91 -7.29 3.25
CA GLY A 478 9.10 -6.47 3.40
C GLY A 478 9.15 -5.64 4.67
N LYS A 479 7.99 -5.33 5.26
CA LYS A 479 7.81 -4.29 6.28
C LYS A 479 8.36 -2.93 5.80
N SER A 480 8.30 -1.91 6.67
CA SER A 480 8.80 -0.56 6.35
C SER A 480 8.21 0.07 5.09
N ASP A 481 7.05 -0.40 4.65
CA ASP A 481 6.38 -0.06 3.38
C ASP A 481 5.91 1.41 3.31
N LYS A 482 5.81 2.10 4.45
CA LYS A 482 5.42 3.52 4.55
C LYS A 482 6.62 4.47 4.73
N VAL A 483 7.80 3.97 5.10
CA VAL A 483 8.91 4.84 5.55
C VAL A 483 9.45 5.71 4.42
N THR A 484 9.41 5.21 3.18
CA THR A 484 9.85 5.94 1.98
C THR A 484 8.95 7.13 1.69
N GLN A 485 7.63 6.98 1.83
CA GLN A 485 6.67 8.08 1.73
C GLN A 485 6.91 9.12 2.84
N MET A 486 7.12 8.65 4.08
CA MET A 486 7.36 9.54 5.23
C MET A 486 8.65 10.35 5.10
N PHE A 487 9.69 9.78 4.48
CA PHE A 487 10.89 10.52 4.13
C PHE A 487 10.60 11.69 3.19
N ILE A 488 9.79 11.48 2.14
CA ILE A 488 9.43 12.54 1.20
C ILE A 488 8.68 13.68 1.93
N LEU A 489 7.72 13.34 2.81
CA LEU A 489 7.00 14.34 3.61
C LEU A 489 7.95 15.15 4.51
N CYS A 490 8.93 14.50 5.14
CA CYS A 490 9.93 15.18 5.96
C CYS A 490 10.79 16.16 5.14
N VAL A 491 11.27 15.71 3.97
CA VAL A 491 12.09 16.53 3.08
C VAL A 491 11.31 17.75 2.57
N ARG A 492 10.00 17.59 2.33
CA ARG A 492 9.07 18.68 1.93
C ARG A 492 8.55 19.53 3.09
N ASP A 493 9.12 19.39 4.28
CA ASP A 493 8.79 20.15 5.49
C ASP A 493 7.31 20.10 5.92
N TYR A 494 6.68 18.93 5.76
CA TYR A 494 5.31 18.75 6.23
C TYR A 494 5.20 18.84 7.76
N GLU A 495 4.15 19.52 8.21
CA GLU A 495 3.68 19.51 9.59
C GLU A 495 2.53 18.52 9.78
N PHE A 496 2.60 17.73 10.85
CA PHE A 496 1.58 16.78 11.23
C PHE A 496 0.76 17.37 12.38
N LEU A 497 -0.45 17.83 12.08
CA LEU A 497 -1.37 18.39 13.07
C LEU A 497 -2.03 17.26 13.86
N ILE A 498 -1.72 17.17 15.14
CA ILE A 498 -2.22 16.13 16.05
C ILE A 498 -3.58 16.57 16.57
N MET A 499 -4.60 15.76 16.31
CA MET A 499 -5.99 16.04 16.70
C MET A 499 -6.28 15.50 18.11
N ASP A 500 -6.98 16.26 18.94
CA ASP A 500 -7.21 15.95 20.37
C ASP A 500 -8.17 14.77 20.62
N ASN A 501 -9.26 14.67 19.86
CA ASN A 501 -10.35 13.71 20.05
C ASN A 501 -10.50 12.71 18.89
N ALA A 502 -9.64 12.79 17.89
CA ALA A 502 -9.60 11.87 16.77
C ALA A 502 -8.51 10.81 16.98
N PHE A 503 -8.89 9.54 16.92
CA PHE A 503 -7.96 8.42 17.03
C PHE A 503 -8.38 7.26 16.13
N LEU A 504 -7.43 6.36 15.89
CA LEU A 504 -7.68 5.05 15.28
C LEU A 504 -7.42 3.95 16.31
N VAL A 505 -8.21 2.89 16.27
CA VAL A 505 -7.99 1.69 17.09
C VAL A 505 -7.83 0.45 16.22
N HIS A 506 -6.77 -0.30 16.47
CA HIS A 506 -6.44 -1.54 15.80
C HIS A 506 -7.12 -2.76 16.48
N ARG A 507 -7.65 -3.69 15.68
CA ARG A 507 -8.24 -5.00 16.08
C ARG A 507 -7.46 -6.14 15.38
N PRO A 508 -7.32 -7.40 15.89
CA PRO A 508 -8.01 -8.06 17.00
C PRO A 508 -7.30 -8.05 18.35
N GLY A 509 -6.18 -7.37 18.51
CA GLY A 509 -5.51 -7.36 19.80
C GLY A 509 -4.25 -6.52 19.82
N ILE A 510 -3.68 -6.42 21.02
CA ILE A 510 -2.34 -5.89 21.25
C ILE A 510 -1.33 -6.80 20.57
N LYS A 511 -0.52 -6.22 19.69
CA LYS A 511 0.48 -6.96 18.91
C LYS A 511 1.77 -7.06 19.71
N TYR A 512 2.38 -8.24 19.62
CA TYR A 512 3.70 -8.53 20.17
C TYR A 512 4.61 -8.98 19.03
N PRO A 513 5.93 -8.85 19.18
CA PRO A 513 6.88 -9.37 18.22
C PRO A 513 6.59 -10.85 17.96
N HIS A 514 6.39 -11.18 16.70
CA HIS A 514 6.14 -12.55 16.26
C HIS A 514 7.17 -12.93 15.22
N TRP A 515 7.80 -14.09 15.43
CA TRP A 515 8.75 -14.64 14.48
C TRP A 515 8.03 -15.47 13.43
N ASP A 516 8.08 -15.03 12.18
CA ASP A 516 7.54 -15.75 11.02
C ASP A 516 8.63 -15.91 9.94
N PRO A 517 9.20 -17.12 9.74
CA PRO A 517 10.35 -17.31 8.87
C PRO A 517 10.11 -16.82 7.43
N TYR A 518 8.88 -16.94 6.93
CA TYR A 518 8.52 -16.43 5.61
C TYR A 518 8.66 -14.91 5.52
N THR A 519 8.12 -14.17 6.49
CA THR A 519 8.28 -12.72 6.57
C THR A 519 9.76 -12.32 6.71
N TYR A 520 10.53 -12.99 7.57
CA TYR A 520 11.96 -12.64 7.75
C TYR A 520 12.79 -12.88 6.48
N LYS A 521 12.54 -13.99 5.76
CA LYS A 521 13.18 -14.28 4.47
C LYS A 521 12.94 -13.17 3.45
N ASN A 522 11.74 -12.61 3.41
CA ASN A 522 11.35 -11.57 2.46
C ASN A 522 11.68 -10.14 2.91
N MET A 523 11.92 -9.92 4.21
CA MET A 523 12.31 -8.63 4.77
C MET A 523 13.70 -8.17 4.30
N ILE A 524 14.68 -9.08 4.23
CA ILE A 524 16.07 -8.74 3.88
C ILE A 524 16.20 -8.17 2.45
N PRO A 525 15.65 -8.81 1.40
CA PRO A 525 15.68 -8.24 0.05
C PRO A 525 14.99 -6.87 -0.06
N GLN A 526 13.88 -6.68 0.64
CA GLN A 526 13.14 -5.42 0.67
C GLN A 526 13.93 -4.31 1.36
N HIS A 527 14.58 -4.62 2.48
CA HIS A 527 15.49 -3.68 3.15
C HIS A 527 16.67 -3.30 2.23
N ARG A 528 17.28 -4.27 1.55
CA ARG A 528 18.34 -4.02 0.57
C ARG A 528 17.87 -3.13 -0.57
N LEU A 529 16.67 -3.36 -1.09
CA LEU A 529 16.04 -2.53 -2.12
C LEU A 529 15.92 -1.07 -1.63
N ILE A 530 15.40 -0.87 -0.41
CA ILE A 530 15.25 0.46 0.19
C ILE A 530 16.61 1.17 0.29
N TRP A 531 17.63 0.53 0.86
CA TRP A 531 18.90 1.21 1.13
C TRP A 531 19.79 1.38 -0.09
N LYS A 532 19.84 0.40 -0.99
CA LYS A 532 20.74 0.41 -2.16
C LYS A 532 20.15 1.14 -3.37
N HIS A 533 18.83 1.21 -3.49
CA HIS A 533 18.17 1.78 -4.67
C HIS A 533 17.23 2.93 -4.31
N ILE A 534 16.18 2.66 -3.52
CA ILE A 534 15.12 3.65 -3.28
C ILE A 534 15.67 4.90 -2.59
N ARG A 535 16.49 4.75 -1.54
CA ARG A 535 17.04 5.87 -0.78
C ARG A 535 17.91 6.79 -1.66
N PRO A 536 18.92 6.29 -2.40
CA PRO A 536 19.65 7.11 -3.37
C PRO A 536 18.76 7.80 -4.41
N GLU A 537 17.81 7.07 -5.02
CA GLU A 537 16.87 7.62 -6.01
C GLU A 537 16.03 8.75 -5.41
N TYR A 538 15.53 8.58 -4.19
CA TYR A 538 14.69 9.56 -3.52
C TYR A 538 15.47 10.82 -3.15
N LYS A 539 16.75 10.68 -2.80
CA LYS A 539 17.63 11.84 -2.60
C LYS A 539 17.81 12.65 -3.88
N VAL A 540 17.84 12.01 -5.04
CA VAL A 540 17.91 12.69 -6.35
C VAL A 540 16.57 13.33 -6.71
N LEU A 541 15.46 12.58 -6.57
CA LEU A 541 14.12 13.03 -6.99
C LEU A 541 13.53 14.12 -6.08
N PHE A 542 13.80 14.05 -4.78
CA PHE A 542 13.14 14.90 -3.78
C PHE A 542 14.11 15.74 -2.97
N GLY A 543 15.42 15.51 -3.11
CA GLY A 543 16.46 16.19 -2.34
C GLY A 543 16.73 15.53 -0.99
N SER A 544 17.48 16.24 -0.16
CA SER A 544 17.82 15.83 1.21
C SER A 544 17.61 17.00 2.16
N ARG A 545 17.23 16.70 3.39
CA ARG A 545 17.09 17.68 4.47
C ARG A 545 17.66 17.11 5.76
N THR A 546 18.44 17.91 6.48
CA THR A 546 19.06 17.52 7.75
C THR A 546 18.02 16.98 8.72
N GLY A 547 18.28 15.80 9.28
CA GLY A 547 17.38 15.12 10.23
C GLY A 547 16.31 14.21 9.60
N CYS A 548 16.05 14.31 8.29
CA CYS A 548 15.13 13.40 7.61
C CYS A 548 15.80 12.06 7.28
N VAL A 549 15.16 10.95 7.68
CA VAL A 549 15.67 9.60 7.49
C VAL A 549 14.59 8.66 6.93
N ILE A 550 15.05 7.66 6.19
CA ILE A 550 14.29 6.48 5.78
C ILE A 550 14.36 5.47 6.92
#